data_AF-A0A353PHD9-F1
#
_entry.id   AF-A0A353PHD9-F1
#
_cell.length_a   1.000
_cell.length_b   1.000
_cell.length_c   1.000
_cell.angle_alpha   90.00
_cell.angle_beta   90.00
_cell.angle_gamma   90.00
#
_symmetry.space_group_name_H-M   'P 1'
#
loop_
_entity.id
_entity.type
_entity.pdbx_description
1 polymer ?
#
loop_
_entity_poly.entity_id
_entity_poly.type
_entity_poly.pdbx_seq_one_letter_code
_entity_poly.pdbx_strand_id
1 'polypeptide(L)' 'MMKHEILKRIMDVGVVAVVRAESAESAVLISKACIKGGVSAIEVTFTVPGASYVIEGLAKTFTKDE' A
#
# COMPACT_ATOMS: atom_id res chain seq x y z
N MET A 1 -1.33 -12.40 11.21
CA MET A 1 -1.64 -11.20 11.99
C MET A 1 -3.11 -11.19 12.27
N MET A 2 -3.45 -10.97 13.52
CA MET A 2 -4.81 -10.74 13.97
C MET A 2 -5.25 -9.32 13.58
N LYS A 3 -6.56 -9.09 13.50
CA LYS A 3 -7.11 -7.78 13.10
C LYS A 3 -6.58 -6.61 13.94
N HIS A 4 -6.44 -6.81 15.25
CA HIS A 4 -5.97 -5.76 16.16
C HIS A 4 -4.50 -5.36 15.89
N GLU A 5 -3.65 -6.30 15.45
CA GLU A 5 -2.25 -6.02 15.12
C GLU A 5 -2.14 -5.16 13.85
N ILE A 6 -3.02 -5.40 12.87
CA ILE A 6 -3.11 -4.60 11.65
C ILE A 6 -3.56 -3.17 12.00
N LEU A 7 -4.61 -3.04 12.81
CA LEU A 7 -5.10 -1.73 13.26
C LEU A 7 -4.01 -0.97 14.03
N LYS A 8 -3.29 -1.64 14.92
CA LYS A 8 -2.17 -1.03 15.65
C LYS A 8 -1.10 -0.51 14.70
N ARG A 9 -0.67 -1.32 13.72
CA ARG A 9 0.33 -0.89 12.73
C ARG A 9 -0.14 0.32 11.91
N ILE A 10 -1.40 0.37 11.49
CA ILE A 10 -1.95 1.53 10.78
C ILE A 10 -1.93 2.78 11.68
N MET A 11 -2.28 2.64 12.98
CA MET A 11 -2.22 3.75 13.94
C MET A 11 -0.78 4.21 14.21
N ASP A 12 0.18 3.28 14.30
CA ASP A 12 1.60 3.57 14.53
C ASP A 12 2.23 4.34 13.34
N VAL A 13 1.78 4.07 12.10
CA VAL A 13 2.16 4.86 10.91
C VAL A 13 1.54 6.26 10.94
N GLY A 14 0.34 6.41 11.50
CA GLY A 14 -0.35 7.69 11.71
C GLY A 14 -1.03 8.30 10.49
N VAL A 15 -0.73 7.81 9.28
CA VAL A 15 -1.33 8.28 8.01
C VAL A 15 -1.54 7.11 7.04
N VAL A 16 -2.59 7.17 6.22
CA VAL A 16 -2.86 6.23 5.12
C VAL A 16 -2.75 6.96 3.79
N ALA A 17 -1.90 6.46 2.89
CA ALA A 17 -1.79 7.00 1.54
C ALA A 17 -2.84 6.37 0.62
N VAL A 18 -3.81 7.17 0.16
CA VAL A 18 -4.81 6.74 -0.83
C VAL A 18 -4.26 6.94 -2.23
N VAL A 19 -3.96 5.85 -2.92
CA VAL A 19 -3.33 5.85 -4.24
C VAL A 19 -4.38 5.74 -5.34
N ARG A 20 -4.41 6.78 -6.18
CA ARG A 20 -5.12 6.85 -7.46
C ARG A 20 -4.09 7.09 -8.56
N ALA A 21 -4.22 6.38 -9.67
CA ALA A 21 -3.32 6.46 -10.80
C ALA A 21 -4.01 5.99 -12.07
N GLU A 22 -3.53 6.45 -13.22
CA GLU A 22 -4.05 6.09 -14.55
C GLU A 22 -3.53 4.74 -15.05
N SER A 23 -2.53 4.15 -14.36
CA SER A 23 -1.96 2.86 -14.70
C SER A 23 -1.53 2.07 -13.46
N ALA A 24 -1.45 0.74 -13.60
CA ALA A 24 -0.90 -0.14 -12.57
C ALA A 24 0.57 0.18 -12.27
N GLU A 25 1.37 0.50 -13.28
CA GLU A 25 2.79 0.84 -13.13
C GLU A 25 2.98 2.09 -12.26
N SER A 26 2.22 3.15 -12.56
CA SER A 26 2.24 4.38 -11.77
C SER A 26 1.80 4.11 -10.32
N ALA A 27 0.75 3.30 -10.10
CA ALA A 27 0.31 2.94 -8.76
C ALA A 27 1.39 2.19 -7.96
N VAL A 28 2.13 1.27 -8.61
CA VAL A 28 3.26 0.57 -7.99
C VAL A 28 4.37 1.55 -7.62
N LEU A 29 4.76 2.45 -8.52
CA LEU A 29 5.81 3.43 -8.27
C LEU A 29 5.47 4.37 -7.12
N ILE A 30 4.23 4.89 -7.08
CA ILE A 30 3.73 5.73 -5.99
C ILE A 30 3.78 4.96 -4.66
N SER A 31 3.26 3.73 -4.65
CA SER A 31 3.23 2.91 -3.43
C SER A 31 4.64 2.63 -2.89
N LYS A 32 5.60 2.31 -3.78
CA LYS A 32 7.01 2.12 -3.42
C LYS A 32 7.63 3.38 -2.83
N ALA A 33 7.32 4.55 -3.41
CA ALA A 33 7.81 5.83 -2.91
C ALA A 33 7.24 6.15 -1.52
N CYS A 34 5.95 5.88 -1.28
CA CYS A 34 5.32 6.05 0.02
C CYS A 34 5.98 5.16 1.10
N ILE A 35 6.17 3.87 0.81
CA ILE A 35 6.83 2.93 1.73
C ILE A 35 8.25 3.40 2.04
N LYS A 36 9.03 3.80 1.03
CA LYS A 36 10.38 4.37 1.22
C LYS A 36 10.37 5.65 2.06
N GLY A 37 9.28 6.42 2.01
CA GLY A 37 9.06 7.62 2.81
C GLY A 37 8.56 7.36 4.24
N GLY A 38 8.41 6.09 4.65
CA GLY A 38 7.92 5.70 5.98
C GLY A 38 6.40 5.58 6.09
N VAL A 39 5.67 5.66 4.97
CA VAL A 39 4.21 5.45 4.94
C VAL A 39 3.92 4.07 4.36
N SER A 40 3.88 3.05 5.22
CA SER A 40 3.61 1.67 4.81
C SER A 40 2.13 1.30 4.81
N ALA A 41 1.25 2.17 5.32
CA ALA A 41 -0.20 2.02 5.20
C ALA A 41 -0.70 2.62 3.88
N ILE A 42 -0.95 1.75 2.88
CA ILE A 42 -1.35 2.13 1.52
C ILE A 42 -2.75 1.60 1.21
N GLU A 43 -3.62 2.46 0.66
CA GLU A 43 -4.90 2.09 0.06
C GLU A 43 -4.82 2.24 -1.46
N VAL A 44 -4.80 1.14 -2.20
CA VAL A 44 -4.89 1.16 -3.67
C VAL A 44 -6.35 1.14 -4.07
N THR A 45 -6.82 2.23 -4.66
CA THR A 45 -8.22 2.35 -5.08
C THR A 45 -8.53 1.48 -6.31
N PHE A 46 -9.73 0.90 -6.36
CA PHE A 46 -10.18 0.10 -7.51
C PHE A 46 -10.52 0.92 -8.76
N THR A 47 -10.38 2.25 -8.70
CA THR A 47 -10.37 3.11 -9.89
C THR A 47 -9.05 3.03 -10.66
N VAL A 48 -7.99 2.44 -10.08
CA VAL A 48 -6.75 2.12 -10.79
C VAL A 48 -6.99 0.90 -11.69
N PRO A 49 -6.69 0.97 -13.00
CA PRO A 49 -6.73 -0.20 -13.87
C PRO A 49 -5.84 -1.33 -13.33
N GLY A 50 -6.41 -2.50 -13.07
CA GLY A 50 -5.66 -3.65 -12.54
C GLY A 50 -5.26 -3.52 -11.06
N ALA A 51 -5.99 -2.76 -10.25
CA ALA A 51 -5.70 -2.56 -8.82
C ALA A 51 -5.42 -3.86 -8.04
N SER A 52 -6.13 -4.96 -8.35
CA SER A 52 -5.90 -6.26 -7.73
C SER A 52 -4.48 -6.79 -7.97
N TYR A 53 -3.95 -6.64 -9.19
CA TYR A 53 -2.59 -7.05 -9.54
C TYR A 53 -1.54 -6.15 -8.88
N VAL A 54 -1.85 -4.85 -8.73
CA VAL A 54 -0.99 -3.92 -7.97
C VAL A 54 -0.90 -4.38 -6.51
N ILE A 55 -2.04 -4.66 -5.87
CA ILE A 55 -2.10 -5.13 -4.49
C ILE A 55 -1.35 -6.45 -4.33
N GLU A 56 -1.56 -7.41 -5.23
CA GLU A 56 -0.86 -8.70 -5.22
C GLU A 56 0.66 -8.52 -5.38
N GLY A 57 1.08 -7.68 -6.33
CA GLY A 57 2.49 -7.41 -6.60
C GLY A 57 3.19 -6.76 -5.41
N LEU A 58 2.55 -5.77 -4.77
CA LEU A 58 3.06 -5.12 -3.56
C LEU A 58 3.14 -6.10 -2.39
N ALA A 59 2.11 -6.93 -2.19
CA ALA A 59 2.10 -7.94 -1.12
C ALA A 59 3.15 -9.05 -1.31
N LYS A 60 3.56 -9.34 -2.55
CA LYS A 60 4.69 -10.25 -2.86
C LYS A 60 6.05 -9.59 -2.70
N THR A 61 6.12 -8.28 -2.93
CA THR A 61 7.39 -7.52 -2.92
C THR A 61 7.80 -7.13 -1.51
N PHE A 62 6.85 -6.73 -0.67
CA PHE A 62 7.09 -6.21 0.67
C PHE A 62 6.67 -7.19 1.74
N THR A 63 7.47 -7.25 2.80
CA THR A 63 7.18 -8.04 3.99
C THR A 63 6.31 -7.25 4.98
N LYS A 64 5.97 -7.87 6.11
CA LYS A 64 5.15 -7.23 7.14
C LYS A 64 5.94 -6.28 8.03
N ASP A 65 7.26 -6.25 7.90
CA ASP A 65 8.16 -5.48 8.76
C ASP A 65 8.69 -4.20 8.06
N GLU A 66 8.36 -4.04 6.78
CA GLU A 66 8.58 -2.82 5.97
C GLU A 66 7.32 -1.95 5.96
#